data_AF-A0A6L6WWX5-F1
#
_entry.id   AF-A0A6L6WWX5-F1
#
_cell.length_a   1.000
_cell.length_b   1.000
_cell.length_c   1.000
_cell.angle_alpha   90.00
_cell.angle_beta   90.00
_cell.angle_gamma   90.00
#
_symmetry.space_group_name_H-M   'P 1'
#
loop_
_entity.id
_entity.type
_entity.pdbx_description
1 polymer ?
#
loop_
_entity_poly.entity_id
_entity_poly.type
_entity_poly.pdbx_seq_one_letter_code
_entity_poly.pdbx_strand_id
1 'polypeptide(L)'
;MKTTEKNAAAQNTAQTAAQTAAQTTAQTAAQSAEQTAVTSYDGFTDDERSAMKERAKELKQDARRSARGAKAKADAEGDVLAKIAEMADADRVLAERVHALVKANAPELAPKLWYGMPAYARDGKVLCFFQSAQKFKARYATLGFSDEAKGLDDGTMWATSYALTTELTAADEARIGALVKAAVGPATG
;
A
#
# COMPACT_ATOMS: atom_id res chain seq x y z
N MET A 1 77.27 14.26 -8.89
CA MET A 1 76.48 13.02 -8.76
C MET A 1 75.14 13.29 -8.04
N LYS A 2 74.37 14.30 -8.51
CA LYS A 2 73.07 14.73 -7.93
C LYS A 2 72.12 15.25 -9.03
N THR A 3 72.12 14.60 -10.19
CA THR A 3 71.32 15.08 -11.34
C THR A 3 70.45 14.00 -11.97
N THR A 4 70.38 12.80 -11.38
CA THR A 4 69.58 11.69 -11.93
C THR A 4 68.37 11.34 -11.07
N GLU A 5 68.37 11.62 -9.76
CA GLU A 5 67.22 11.31 -8.88
C GLU A 5 66.09 12.34 -8.89
N LYS A 6 66.37 13.60 -9.28
CA LYS A 6 65.32 14.65 -9.33
C LYS A 6 64.35 14.49 -10.51
N ASN A 7 64.74 13.75 -11.54
CA ASN A 7 63.95 13.60 -12.78
C ASN A 7 62.94 12.45 -12.70
N ALA A 8 63.23 11.40 -11.93
CA ALA A 8 62.34 10.25 -11.76
C ALA A 8 61.12 10.57 -10.86
N ALA A 9 61.30 11.37 -9.81
CA ALA A 9 60.20 11.76 -8.91
C ALA A 9 59.18 12.70 -9.60
N ALA A 10 59.64 13.62 -10.45
CA ALA A 10 58.75 14.53 -11.19
C ALA A 10 57.94 13.79 -12.28
N GLN A 11 58.54 12.78 -12.93
CA GLN A 11 57.87 11.98 -13.95
C GLN A 11 56.83 11.02 -13.35
N ASN A 12 57.11 10.43 -12.18
CA ASN A 12 56.18 9.53 -11.51
C ASN A 12 54.95 10.27 -10.95
N THR A 13 55.14 11.50 -10.43
CA THR A 13 54.02 12.30 -9.88
C THR A 13 53.06 12.80 -10.97
N ALA A 14 53.56 13.12 -12.17
CA ALA A 14 52.75 13.50 -13.32
C ALA A 14 51.95 12.31 -13.91
N GLN A 15 52.53 11.11 -13.88
CA GLN A 15 51.86 9.88 -14.35
C GLN A 15 50.72 9.45 -13.42
N THR A 16 50.91 9.56 -12.09
CA THR A 16 49.86 9.23 -11.10
C THR A 16 48.68 10.21 -11.14
N ALA A 17 48.93 11.51 -11.37
CA ALA A 17 47.86 12.51 -11.49
C ALA A 17 47.03 12.33 -12.77
N ALA A 18 47.66 11.98 -13.90
CA ALA A 18 46.98 11.70 -15.15
C ALA A 18 46.15 10.40 -15.10
N GLN A 19 46.65 9.36 -14.43
CA GLN A 19 45.92 8.09 -14.23
C GLN A 19 44.72 8.26 -13.27
N THR A 20 44.86 9.09 -12.23
CA THR A 20 43.77 9.36 -11.28
C THR A 20 42.66 10.17 -11.95
N ALA A 21 42.98 11.21 -12.74
CA ALA A 21 41.98 11.99 -13.48
C ALA A 21 41.25 11.18 -14.57
N ALA A 22 41.94 10.25 -15.23
CA ALA A 22 41.34 9.35 -16.22
C ALA A 22 40.43 8.28 -15.58
N GLN A 23 40.78 7.76 -14.39
CA GLN A 23 39.92 6.84 -13.64
C GLN A 23 38.68 7.53 -13.06
N THR A 24 38.81 8.76 -12.56
CA THR A 24 37.66 9.52 -12.04
C THR A 24 36.67 9.88 -13.16
N THR A 25 37.15 10.30 -14.34
CA THR A 25 36.28 10.62 -15.48
C THR A 25 35.58 9.38 -16.07
N ALA A 26 36.23 8.22 -16.09
CA ALA A 26 35.62 6.96 -16.50
C ALA A 26 34.57 6.42 -15.50
N GLN A 27 34.82 6.57 -14.20
CA GLN A 27 33.84 6.17 -13.15
C GLN A 27 32.60 7.08 -13.14
N THR A 28 32.76 8.39 -13.34
CA THR A 28 31.61 9.32 -13.39
C THR A 28 30.75 9.11 -14.64
N ALA A 29 31.36 8.74 -15.78
CA ALA A 29 30.62 8.41 -17.00
C ALA A 29 29.89 7.06 -16.91
N ALA A 30 30.50 6.05 -16.27
CA ALA A 30 29.86 4.76 -16.04
C ALA A 30 28.69 4.85 -15.04
N GLN A 31 28.85 5.60 -13.95
CA GLN A 31 27.77 5.85 -12.98
C GLN A 31 26.62 6.67 -13.59
N SER A 32 26.91 7.63 -14.47
CA SER A 32 25.87 8.40 -15.17
C SER A 32 25.11 7.54 -16.19
N ALA A 33 25.79 6.64 -16.91
CA ALA A 33 25.15 5.72 -17.85
C ALA A 33 24.29 4.65 -17.14
N GLU A 34 24.75 4.13 -15.99
CA GLU A 34 24.01 3.17 -15.17
C GLU A 34 22.79 3.81 -14.49
N GLN A 35 22.91 5.08 -14.07
CA GLN A 35 21.80 5.84 -13.48
C GLN A 35 20.72 6.23 -14.50
N THR A 36 21.09 6.39 -15.78
CA THR A 36 20.14 6.69 -16.87
C THR A 36 19.36 5.44 -17.33
N ALA A 37 19.89 4.24 -17.11
CA ALA A 37 19.22 2.98 -17.47
C ALA A 37 18.16 2.53 -16.44
N VAL A 38 18.18 3.05 -15.21
CA VAL A 38 17.29 2.60 -14.11
C VAL A 38 16.14 3.58 -13.83
N THR A 39 16.05 4.70 -14.56
CA THR A 39 14.95 5.67 -14.41
C THR A 39 14.15 5.85 -15.70
N SER A 40 13.80 4.75 -16.37
CA SER A 40 12.56 4.76 -17.14
C SER A 40 11.41 4.83 -16.13
N TYR A 41 10.79 6.00 -16.01
CA TYR A 41 9.50 6.12 -15.34
C TYR A 41 8.47 5.38 -16.19
N ASP A 42 8.37 4.06 -15.97
CA ASP A 42 7.19 3.30 -16.36
C ASP A 42 6.04 3.96 -15.61
N GLY A 43 5.23 4.75 -16.32
CA GLY A 43 4.03 5.34 -15.75
C GLY A 43 3.14 4.27 -15.11
N PHE A 44 2.05 4.68 -14.45
CA PHE A 44 1.16 3.76 -13.74
C PHE A 44 0.91 2.44 -14.49
N THR A 45 1.16 1.33 -13.78
CA THR A 45 0.81 -0.01 -14.24
C THR A 45 -0.69 -0.08 -14.57
N ASP A 46 -1.12 -1.06 -15.37
CA ASP A 46 -2.54 -1.23 -15.67
C ASP A 46 -3.40 -1.38 -14.40
N ASP A 47 -2.85 -2.03 -13.38
CA ASP A 47 -3.49 -2.24 -12.09
C ASP A 47 -3.63 -0.91 -11.32
N GLU A 48 -2.58 -0.08 -11.30
CA GLU A 48 -2.62 1.26 -10.70
C GLU A 48 -3.55 2.21 -11.47
N ARG A 49 -3.56 2.15 -12.80
CA ARG A 49 -4.49 2.92 -13.64
C ARG A 49 -5.92 2.48 -13.39
N SER A 50 -6.17 1.18 -13.27
CA SER A 50 -7.50 0.64 -12.95
C SER A 50 -7.93 1.10 -11.57
N ALA A 51 -7.08 0.95 -10.55
CA ALA A 51 -7.34 1.40 -9.20
C ALA A 51 -7.63 2.91 -9.14
N MET A 52 -6.89 3.73 -9.90
CA MET A 52 -7.12 5.17 -10.00
C MET A 52 -8.45 5.50 -10.68
N LYS A 53 -8.80 4.82 -11.78
CA LYS A 53 -10.09 4.99 -12.47
C LYS A 53 -11.27 4.59 -11.57
N GLU A 54 -11.13 3.47 -10.85
CA GLU A 54 -12.11 3.02 -9.86
C GLU A 54 -12.27 4.05 -8.75
N ARG A 55 -11.16 4.56 -8.20
CA ARG A 55 -11.20 5.63 -7.19
C ARG A 55 -11.91 6.89 -7.68
N ALA A 56 -11.63 7.31 -8.92
CA ALA A 56 -12.31 8.46 -9.52
C ALA A 56 -13.82 8.22 -9.71
N LYS A 57 -14.24 6.99 -10.03
CA LYS A 57 -15.64 6.60 -10.13
C LYS A 57 -16.31 6.57 -8.75
N GLU A 58 -15.66 5.98 -7.75
CA GLU A 58 -16.12 5.91 -6.37
C GLU A 58 -16.32 7.30 -5.77
N LEU A 59 -15.37 8.22 -5.94
CA LEU A 59 -15.49 9.60 -5.45
C LEU A 59 -16.72 10.31 -6.04
N LYS A 60 -17.01 10.10 -7.33
CA LYS A 60 -18.21 10.63 -7.98
C LYS A 60 -19.49 9.99 -7.47
N GLN A 61 -19.47 8.69 -7.17
CA GLN A 61 -20.62 7.97 -6.61
C GLN A 61 -20.88 8.37 -5.15
N ASP A 62 -19.85 8.51 -4.33
CA ASP A 62 -19.94 8.95 -2.94
C ASP A 62 -20.54 10.36 -2.84
N ALA A 63 -20.08 11.29 -3.69
CA ALA A 63 -20.66 12.64 -3.76
C ALA A 63 -22.15 12.65 -4.11
N ARG A 64 -22.65 11.64 -4.85
CA ARG A 64 -24.08 11.50 -5.20
C ARG A 64 -24.90 10.79 -4.12
N ARG A 65 -24.26 10.00 -3.25
CA ARG A 65 -24.90 9.13 -2.25
C ARG A 65 -25.12 9.80 -0.90
N SER A 66 -24.34 10.83 -0.56
CA SER A 66 -24.44 11.55 0.72
C SER A 66 -25.83 12.14 1.01
N ALA A 67 -26.70 12.28 0.00
CA ALA A 67 -28.07 12.79 0.14
C ALA A 67 -29.17 11.71 0.35
N ARG A 68 -28.85 10.40 0.36
CA ARG A 68 -29.86 9.32 0.27
C ARG A 68 -29.98 8.38 1.48
N GLY A 69 -29.35 8.70 2.61
CA GLY A 69 -29.58 8.02 3.90
C GLY A 69 -29.43 6.49 3.85
N ALA A 70 -30.35 5.76 4.50
CA ALA A 70 -30.28 4.30 4.64
C ALA A 70 -30.23 3.52 3.32
N LYS A 71 -30.89 4.00 2.26
CA LYS A 71 -30.84 3.37 0.93
C LYS A 71 -29.43 3.40 0.35
N ALA A 72 -28.70 4.50 0.55
CA ALA A 72 -27.32 4.61 0.10
C ALA A 72 -26.38 3.64 0.81
N LYS A 73 -26.64 3.33 2.09
CA LYS A 73 -25.86 2.33 2.85
C LYS A 73 -26.09 0.91 2.30
N ALA A 74 -27.33 0.54 2.03
CA ALA A 74 -27.67 -0.75 1.42
C ALA A 74 -27.09 -0.91 0.01
N ASP A 75 -27.18 0.12 -0.83
CA ASP A 75 -26.58 0.14 -2.16
C ASP A 75 -25.04 -0.02 -2.08
N ALA A 76 -24.38 0.66 -1.12
CA ALA A 76 -22.94 0.58 -0.93
C ALA A 76 -22.46 -0.77 -0.39
N GLU A 77 -23.26 -1.42 0.46
CA GLU A 77 -23.00 -2.80 0.89
C GLU A 77 -23.14 -3.77 -0.29
N GLY A 78 -24.16 -3.59 -1.12
CA GLY A 78 -24.34 -4.36 -2.36
C GLY A 78 -23.14 -4.24 -3.31
N ASP A 79 -22.58 -3.04 -3.48
CA ASP A 79 -21.36 -2.82 -4.27
C ASP A 79 -20.15 -3.61 -3.71
N VAL A 80 -19.99 -3.62 -2.38
CA VAL A 80 -18.92 -4.38 -1.72
C VAL A 80 -19.11 -5.88 -1.92
N LEU A 81 -20.31 -6.40 -1.70
CA LEU A 81 -20.63 -7.82 -1.88
C LEU A 81 -20.46 -8.27 -3.33
N ALA A 82 -20.91 -7.45 -4.29
CA ALA A 82 -20.69 -7.70 -5.71
C ALA A 82 -19.19 -7.76 -6.03
N LYS A 83 -18.39 -6.85 -5.48
CA LYS A 83 -16.94 -6.87 -5.70
C LYS A 83 -16.26 -8.08 -5.09
N ILE A 84 -16.71 -8.51 -3.90
CA ILE A 84 -16.23 -9.74 -3.25
C ILE A 84 -16.54 -10.97 -4.12
N ALA A 85 -17.74 -11.04 -4.69
CA ALA A 85 -18.14 -12.15 -5.56
C ALA A 85 -17.29 -12.29 -6.84
N GLU A 86 -16.70 -11.20 -7.34
CA GLU A 86 -15.78 -11.19 -8.49
C GLU A 86 -14.37 -11.73 -8.16
N MET A 87 -14.02 -11.88 -6.88
CA MET A 87 -12.67 -12.31 -6.48
C MET A 87 -12.46 -13.82 -6.70
N ALA A 88 -11.21 -14.21 -6.96
CA ALA A 88 -10.81 -15.62 -6.95
C ALA A 88 -11.08 -16.27 -5.58
N ASP A 89 -11.36 -17.56 -5.59
CA ASP A 89 -11.90 -18.30 -4.43
C ASP A 89 -11.13 -18.06 -3.12
N ALA A 90 -9.80 -18.07 -3.16
CA ALA A 90 -8.95 -17.86 -1.97
C ALA A 90 -9.13 -16.45 -1.36
N ASP A 91 -9.15 -15.41 -2.21
CA ASP A 91 -9.36 -14.03 -1.75
C ASP A 91 -10.83 -13.78 -1.38
N ARG A 92 -11.76 -14.37 -2.12
CA ARG A 92 -13.20 -14.25 -1.89
C ARG A 92 -13.58 -14.74 -0.50
N VAL A 93 -13.17 -15.95 -0.13
CA VAL A 93 -13.46 -16.53 1.20
C VAL A 93 -12.93 -15.63 2.33
N LEU A 94 -11.73 -15.06 2.16
CA LEU A 94 -11.16 -14.14 3.13
C LEU A 94 -11.93 -12.82 3.21
N ALA A 95 -12.28 -12.24 2.06
CA ALA A 95 -13.01 -10.99 1.99
C ALA A 95 -14.42 -11.12 2.60
N GLU A 96 -15.12 -12.23 2.35
CA GLU A 96 -16.43 -12.55 2.95
C GLU A 96 -16.33 -12.63 4.48
N ARG A 97 -15.32 -13.34 5.01
CA ARG A 97 -15.10 -13.44 6.46
C ARG A 97 -14.77 -12.09 7.09
N VAL A 98 -13.87 -11.33 6.48
CA VAL A 98 -13.52 -9.97 6.95
C VAL A 98 -14.77 -9.08 6.94
N HIS A 99 -15.58 -9.14 5.89
CA HIS A 99 -16.83 -8.38 5.81
C HIS A 99 -17.79 -8.72 6.95
N ALA A 100 -18.01 -10.00 7.21
CA ALA A 100 -18.86 -10.45 8.31
C ALA A 100 -18.32 -9.99 9.68
N LEU A 101 -17.01 -10.09 9.90
CA LEU A 101 -16.37 -9.68 11.14
C LEU A 101 -16.46 -8.17 11.37
N VAL A 102 -16.28 -7.36 10.33
CA VAL A 102 -16.46 -5.91 10.43
C VAL A 102 -17.90 -5.57 10.80
N LYS A 103 -18.90 -6.17 10.13
CA LYS A 103 -20.31 -5.94 10.45
C LYS A 103 -20.68 -6.34 11.88
N ALA A 104 -20.13 -7.45 12.37
CA ALA A 104 -20.42 -7.94 13.71
C ALA A 104 -19.77 -7.08 14.81
N ASN A 105 -18.60 -6.51 14.54
CA ASN A 105 -17.79 -5.84 15.56
C ASN A 105 -17.83 -4.30 15.49
N ALA A 106 -18.19 -3.73 14.34
CA ALA A 106 -18.27 -2.30 14.08
C ALA A 106 -19.39 -1.96 13.07
N PRO A 107 -20.67 -2.21 13.40
CA PRO A 107 -21.81 -2.01 12.50
C PRO A 107 -22.04 -0.55 12.06
N GLU A 108 -21.42 0.40 12.77
CA GLU A 108 -21.42 1.83 12.44
C GLU A 108 -20.48 2.18 11.28
N LEU A 109 -19.55 1.31 10.90
CA LEU A 109 -18.75 1.52 9.70
C LEU A 109 -19.62 1.34 8.44
N ALA A 110 -19.52 2.31 7.54
CA ALA A 110 -20.18 2.27 6.25
C ALA A 110 -19.33 1.47 5.26
N PRO A 111 -19.84 0.37 4.68
CA PRO A 111 -19.16 -0.33 3.61
C PRO A 111 -19.06 0.56 2.37
N LYS A 112 -17.93 0.48 1.67
CA LYS A 112 -17.71 1.16 0.39
C LYS A 112 -16.63 0.44 -0.41
N LEU A 113 -16.55 0.77 -1.69
CA LEU A 113 -15.36 0.46 -2.47
C LEU A 113 -14.32 1.56 -2.30
N TRP A 114 -13.06 1.15 -2.20
CA TRP A 114 -11.89 2.01 -2.16
C TRP A 114 -10.80 1.43 -3.05
N TYR A 115 -10.44 2.14 -4.13
CA TYR A 115 -9.52 1.63 -5.15
C TYR A 115 -9.99 0.28 -5.75
N GLY A 116 -11.31 0.15 -5.88
CA GLY A 116 -11.98 -1.06 -6.35
C GLY A 116 -11.88 -2.24 -5.40
N MET A 117 -11.60 -2.01 -4.12
CA MET A 117 -11.53 -3.05 -3.09
C MET A 117 -12.50 -2.78 -1.93
N PRO A 118 -12.96 -3.83 -1.22
CA PRO A 118 -13.79 -3.67 -0.03
C PRO A 118 -13.10 -2.80 1.04
N ALA A 119 -13.80 -1.78 1.50
CA ALA A 119 -13.36 -0.91 2.57
C ALA A 119 -14.52 -0.49 3.47
N TYR A 120 -14.19 -0.03 4.66
CA TYR A 120 -15.15 0.30 5.71
C TYR A 120 -14.77 1.65 6.29
N ALA A 121 -15.72 2.58 6.22
CA ALA A 121 -15.48 3.97 6.51
C ALA A 121 -16.28 4.45 7.71
N ARG A 122 -15.66 5.33 8.50
CA ARG A 122 -16.38 6.17 9.45
C ARG A 122 -16.38 7.59 8.91
N ASP A 123 -17.54 8.24 8.91
CA ASP A 123 -17.71 9.62 8.44
C ASP A 123 -17.13 9.86 7.04
N GLY A 124 -17.30 8.88 6.16
CA GLY A 124 -16.83 8.90 4.78
C GLY A 124 -15.35 8.60 4.58
N LYS A 125 -14.56 8.55 5.66
CA LYS A 125 -13.13 8.21 5.62
C LYS A 125 -12.90 6.73 5.89
N VAL A 126 -12.11 6.08 5.03
CA VAL A 126 -11.77 4.66 5.18
C VAL A 126 -10.98 4.48 6.47
N LEU A 127 -11.38 3.51 7.29
CA LEU A 127 -10.74 3.13 8.55
C LEU A 127 -10.04 1.77 8.40
N CYS A 128 -10.69 0.79 7.77
CA CYS A 128 -10.06 -0.47 7.39
C CYS A 128 -10.48 -0.94 5.99
N PHE A 129 -9.66 -1.79 5.39
CA PHE A 129 -9.84 -2.26 4.01
C PHE A 129 -9.27 -3.66 3.79
N PHE A 130 -9.78 -4.34 2.78
CA PHE A 130 -9.29 -5.63 2.33
C PHE A 130 -8.57 -5.48 0.99
N GLN A 131 -7.33 -5.95 0.90
CA GLN A 131 -6.56 -5.98 -0.34
C GLN A 131 -6.45 -7.42 -0.84
N SER A 132 -6.98 -7.67 -2.04
CA SER A 132 -6.85 -8.96 -2.74
C SER A 132 -5.39 -9.25 -3.07
N ALA A 133 -4.93 -10.46 -2.76
CA ALA A 133 -3.59 -10.92 -3.16
C ALA A 133 -3.47 -10.96 -4.68
N GLN A 134 -4.50 -11.49 -5.35
CA GLN A 134 -4.53 -11.68 -6.79
C GLN A 134 -4.47 -10.35 -7.55
N LYS A 135 -5.34 -9.39 -7.20
CA LYS A 135 -5.40 -8.08 -7.89
C LYS A 135 -4.08 -7.32 -7.77
N PHE A 136 -3.44 -7.40 -6.61
CA PHE A 136 -2.22 -6.64 -6.32
C PHE A 136 -0.94 -7.46 -6.49
N LYS A 137 -1.04 -8.68 -7.04
CA LYS A 137 0.11 -9.60 -7.24
C LYS A 137 0.94 -9.77 -5.96
N ALA A 138 0.27 -9.77 -4.82
CA ALA A 138 0.89 -9.94 -3.51
C ALA A 138 0.88 -11.41 -3.10
N ARG A 139 1.78 -11.78 -2.18
CA ARG A 139 1.85 -13.15 -1.67
C ARG A 139 0.63 -13.54 -0.84
N TYR A 140 0.02 -12.58 -0.14
CA TYR A 140 -1.10 -12.79 0.77
C TYR A 140 -2.15 -11.71 0.59
N ALA A 141 -3.40 -12.06 0.87
CA ALA A 141 -4.45 -11.06 1.04
C ALA A 141 -4.15 -10.26 2.31
N THR A 142 -4.53 -9.00 2.35
CA THR A 142 -4.16 -8.12 3.47
C THR A 142 -5.39 -7.42 4.05
N LEU A 143 -5.54 -7.49 5.37
CA LEU A 143 -6.41 -6.59 6.12
C LEU A 143 -5.57 -5.38 6.55
N GLY A 144 -5.91 -4.20 6.06
CA GLY A 144 -5.22 -2.95 6.37
C GLY A 144 -6.09 -1.99 7.17
N PHE A 145 -5.43 -1.13 7.93
CA PHE A 145 -5.99 -0.02 8.69
C PHE A 145 -5.32 1.28 8.23
N SER A 146 -6.11 2.33 8.02
CA SER A 146 -5.59 3.65 7.62
C SER A 146 -5.16 4.47 8.83
N ASP A 147 -4.65 5.67 8.56
CA ASP A 147 -4.34 6.73 9.54
C ASP A 147 -5.55 7.20 10.36
N GLU A 148 -6.77 6.87 9.94
CA GLU A 148 -7.98 7.14 10.73
C GLU A 148 -8.20 6.13 11.87
N ALA A 149 -7.52 4.98 11.85
CA ALA A 149 -7.64 3.92 12.86
C ALA A 149 -6.79 4.20 14.13
N LYS A 150 -6.88 5.42 14.67
CA LYS A 150 -6.03 5.93 15.77
C LYS A 150 -6.06 5.09 17.05
N GLY A 151 -7.13 4.33 17.26
CA GLY A 151 -7.22 3.42 18.41
C GLY A 151 -6.28 2.20 18.32
N LEU A 152 -5.56 2.04 17.21
CA LEU A 152 -4.49 1.06 17.05
C LEU A 152 -3.08 1.65 17.22
N ASP A 153 -2.96 2.97 17.40
CA ASP A 153 -1.66 3.60 17.56
C ASP A 153 -0.97 3.13 18.84
N ASP A 154 0.27 2.63 18.71
CA ASP A 154 1.05 2.08 19.83
C ASP A 154 2.52 2.48 19.74
N GLY A 155 2.88 3.52 20.50
CA GLY A 155 4.26 4.00 20.63
C GLY A 155 4.81 4.62 19.35
N THR A 156 6.05 4.25 18.98
CA THR A 156 6.76 4.81 17.82
C THR A 156 6.54 3.98 16.55
N MET A 157 6.15 2.71 16.68
CA MET A 157 5.98 1.79 15.56
C MET A 157 5.00 0.68 15.94
N TRP A 158 3.97 0.50 15.12
CA TRP A 158 2.94 -0.53 15.30
C TRP A 158 2.50 -1.10 13.95
N ALA A 159 1.81 -2.24 13.99
CA ALA A 159 1.29 -2.87 12.79
C ALA A 159 0.03 -2.16 12.30
N THR A 160 0.01 -1.80 11.02
CA THR A 160 -1.15 -1.19 10.35
C THR A 160 -1.79 -2.12 9.32
N SER A 161 -1.17 -3.27 9.04
CA SER A 161 -1.68 -4.27 8.11
C SER A 161 -1.29 -5.68 8.52
N TYR A 162 -2.14 -6.63 8.18
CA TYR A 162 -2.01 -8.04 8.54
C TYR A 162 -2.22 -8.91 7.31
N ALA A 163 -1.27 -9.78 7.03
CA ALA A 163 -1.41 -10.82 6.02
C ALA A 163 -2.41 -11.89 6.49
N LEU A 164 -3.28 -12.32 5.58
CA LEU A 164 -4.30 -13.33 5.81
C LEU A 164 -4.07 -14.54 4.91
N THR A 165 -4.29 -15.72 5.46
CA THR A 165 -4.34 -17.00 4.74
C THR A 165 -5.71 -17.64 4.96
N THR A 166 -6.12 -18.53 4.05
CA THR A 166 -7.44 -19.17 4.07
C THR A 166 -7.73 -20.01 5.32
N GLU A 167 -6.70 -20.30 6.13
CA GLU A 167 -6.76 -21.11 7.34
C GLU A 167 -7.09 -20.29 8.61
N LEU A 168 -7.92 -19.24 8.47
CA LEU A 168 -8.36 -18.46 9.63
C LEU A 168 -9.09 -19.34 10.66
N THR A 169 -8.55 -19.37 11.86
CA THR A 169 -9.14 -20.05 13.01
C THR A 169 -10.11 -19.12 13.76
N ALA A 170 -10.91 -19.66 14.67
CA ALA A 170 -11.77 -18.86 15.54
C ALA A 170 -10.99 -17.85 16.40
N ALA A 171 -9.75 -18.17 16.78
CA ALA A 171 -8.89 -17.27 17.53
C ALA A 171 -8.42 -16.09 16.66
N ASP A 172 -8.11 -16.36 15.39
CA ASP A 172 -7.74 -15.31 14.43
C ASP A 172 -8.91 -14.39 14.12
N GLU A 173 -10.10 -14.96 13.93
CA GLU A 173 -11.34 -14.19 13.73
C GLU A 173 -11.67 -13.31 14.96
N ALA A 174 -11.48 -13.84 16.17
CA ALA A 174 -11.61 -13.05 17.40
C ALA A 174 -10.59 -11.91 17.47
N ARG A 175 -9.33 -12.16 17.05
CA ARG A 175 -8.29 -11.13 16.97
C ARG A 175 -8.64 -10.05 15.94
N ILE A 176 -9.15 -10.42 14.76
CA ILE A 176 -9.62 -9.46 13.76
C ILE A 176 -10.76 -8.61 14.33
N GLY A 177 -11.75 -9.24 14.98
CA GLY A 177 -12.85 -8.52 15.62
C GLY A 177 -12.38 -7.52 16.68
N ALA A 178 -11.39 -7.90 17.48
CA ALA A 178 -10.78 -7.01 18.48
C ALA A 178 -10.04 -5.84 17.83
N LEU A 179 -9.26 -6.09 16.77
CA LEU A 179 -8.57 -5.03 16.02
C LEU A 179 -9.56 -4.05 15.39
N VAL A 180 -10.66 -4.54 14.81
CA VAL A 180 -11.71 -3.69 14.25
C VAL A 180 -12.35 -2.82 15.33
N LYS A 181 -12.69 -3.38 16.49
CA LYS A 181 -13.21 -2.62 17.64
C LYS A 181 -12.22 -1.60 18.19
N ALA A 182 -10.94 -1.95 18.25
CA ALA A 182 -9.91 -1.04 18.72
C ALA A 182 -9.70 0.12 17.73
N ALA A 183 -9.66 -0.18 16.42
CA ALA A 183 -9.54 0.82 15.36
C ALA A 183 -10.69 1.84 15.40
N VAL A 184 -11.90 1.37 15.71
CA VAL A 184 -13.07 2.20 15.98
C VAL A 184 -12.84 3.14 17.17
N GLY A 185 -12.21 2.67 18.25
CA GLY A 185 -12.04 3.45 19.46
C GLY A 185 -13.36 3.72 20.20
N PRO A 186 -13.31 4.41 21.36
CA PRO A 186 -14.53 4.83 22.05
C PRO A 186 -15.32 5.79 21.17
N ALA A 187 -16.65 5.67 21.18
CA ALA A 187 -17.53 6.61 20.48
C ALA A 187 -17.22 8.03 20.97
N THR A 188 -16.57 8.84 20.13
CA THR A 188 -16.40 10.26 20.38
C THR A 188 -17.78 10.90 20.33
N GLY A 189 -18.31 11.23 21.52
CA GLY A 189 -19.53 12.00 21.70
C GLY A 189 -19.37 13.47 21.35
#